data_AF-A0A4S4C4T2-F1
#
_entry.id   AF-A0A4S4C4T2-F1
#
_cell.length_a   1.000
_cell.length_b   1.000
_cell.length_c   1.000
_cell.angle_alpha   90.00
_cell.angle_beta   90.00
_cell.angle_gamma   90.00
#
_symmetry.space_group_name_H-M   'P 1'
#
loop_
_entity.id
_entity.type
_entity.pdbx_description
1 polymer ?
#
loop_
_entity_poly.entity_id
_entity_poly.type
_entity_poly.pdbx_seq_one_letter_code
_entity_poly.pdbx_strand_id
1 'polypeptide(L)' 'MDKHKIELPDFNELTDRIIAEPTSSPTLVIKTNLDQENNEKENPYATNRNSSTRFKNFFKD' A
#
# COMPACT_ATOMS: atom_id res chain seq x y z
N MET A 1 30.33 -21.58 -20.63
CA MET A 1 29.36 -21.68 -19.52
C MET A 1 28.87 -20.29 -19.24
N ASP A 2 27.92 -19.83 -20.06
CA ASP A 2 27.38 -18.48 -19.98
C ASP A 2 26.45 -18.38 -18.77
N LYS A 3 27.01 -17.86 -17.69
CA LYS A 3 26.23 -17.45 -16.52
C LYS A 3 25.51 -16.17 -16.93
N HIS A 4 24.29 -16.29 -17.45
CA HIS A 4 23.37 -15.17 -17.54
C HIS A 4 23.16 -14.62 -16.13
N LYS A 5 23.95 -13.61 -15.78
CA LYS A 5 23.85 -12.87 -14.54
C LYS A 5 22.57 -12.03 -14.70
N ILE A 6 21.49 -12.50 -14.09
CA ILE A 6 20.25 -11.72 -14.05
C ILE A 6 20.59 -10.50 -13.20
N GLU A 7 20.74 -9.34 -13.84
CA GLU A 7 20.88 -8.05 -13.14
C GLU A 7 19.54 -7.72 -12.51
N LEU A 8 19.36 -8.16 -11.27
CA LEU A 8 18.22 -7.80 -10.46
C LEU A 8 18.37 -6.33 -10.01
N PRO A 9 17.28 -5.54 -10.00
CA PRO A 9 17.31 -4.20 -9.46
C PRO A 9 17.71 -4.22 -7.97
N ASP A 10 18.33 -3.16 -7.49
CA ASP A 10 18.64 -3.00 -6.07
C ASP A 10 17.42 -2.53 -5.24
N PHE A 11 16.35 -2.11 -5.93
CA PHE A 11 15.08 -1.61 -5.39
C PHE A 11 15.21 -0.37 -4.49
N ASN A 12 16.29 0.38 -4.67
CA ASN A 12 16.55 1.62 -3.94
C ASN A 12 15.65 2.76 -4.45
N GLU A 13 15.34 2.80 -5.75
CA GLU A 13 14.47 3.81 -6.34
C GLU A 13 13.06 3.25 -6.66
N LEU A 14 12.06 4.13 -6.78
CA LEU A 14 10.70 3.73 -7.16
C LEU A 14 10.64 3.22 -8.60
N THR A 15 11.48 3.77 -9.46
CA THR A 15 11.63 3.42 -10.88
C THR A 15 12.14 2.00 -11.09
N ASP A 16 12.76 1.42 -10.07
CA ASP A 16 13.24 0.04 -10.07
C ASP A 16 12.12 -0.96 -9.75
N ARG A 17 10.92 -0.49 -9.43
CA ARG A 17 9.76 -1.29 -9.04
C ARG A 17 8.69 -1.25 -10.11
N ILE A 18 8.06 -2.39 -10.36
CA ILE A 18 6.81 -2.44 -11.12
C ILE A 18 5.68 -2.07 -10.15
N ILE A 19 5.07 -0.90 -10.37
CA ILE A 19 3.90 -0.44 -9.62
C ILE A 19 2.69 -0.58 -10.54
N ALA A 20 1.79 -1.51 -10.21
CA ALA A 20 0.55 -1.69 -10.96
C ALA A 20 -0.51 -0.70 -10.47
N GLU A 21 -1.22 -0.09 -11.41
CA GLU A 21 -2.40 0.72 -11.10
C GLU A 21 -3.52 -0.17 -10.51
N PRO A 22 -4.34 0.36 -9.59
CA PRO A 22 -5.45 -0.38 -9.03
C PRO A 22 -6.47 -0.76 -10.11
N THR A 23 -7.09 -1.94 -9.96
CA THR A 23 -8.16 -2.38 -10.87
C THR A 23 -9.40 -1.50 -10.73
N SER A 24 -10.10 -1.25 -11.84
CA SER A 24 -11.41 -0.57 -11.87
C SER A 24 -12.57 -1.51 -11.53
N SER A 25 -12.30 -2.80 -11.30
CA SER A 25 -13.31 -3.80 -10.95
C SER A 25 -13.77 -3.66 -9.50
N PRO A 26 -15.01 -4.08 -9.19
CA PRO A 26 -15.52 -4.05 -7.82
C PRO A 26 -14.69 -4.95 -6.88
N THR A 27 -14.41 -4.44 -5.68
CA THR A 27 -13.65 -5.14 -4.63
C THR A 27 -14.60 -5.61 -3.53
N LEU A 28 -14.53 -6.90 -3.19
CA LEU A 28 -15.22 -7.43 -2.02
C LEU A 28 -14.39 -7.18 -0.76
N VAL A 29 -14.91 -6.38 0.18
CA VAL A 29 -14.26 -6.09 1.47
C VAL A 29 -15.09 -6.71 2.59
N ILE A 30 -14.51 -7.67 3.33
CA ILE A 30 -15.16 -8.33 4.46
C ILE A 30 -14.53 -7.78 5.74
N LYS A 31 -15.32 -7.02 6.52
CA LYS A 31 -14.91 -6.47 7.82
C LYS A 31 -15.29 -7.47 8.93
N THR A 32 -14.40 -7.66 9.91
CA THR A 32 -14.62 -8.53 11.08
C THR A 32 -14.87 -7.70 12.33
N ASN A 33 -15.39 -8.34 13.38
CA ASN A 33 -15.52 -7.72 14.71
C ASN A 33 -14.18 -7.49 15.43
N LEU A 34 -13.08 -8.04 14.90
CA LEU A 34 -11.72 -7.82 15.41
C LEU A 34 -11.03 -6.65 14.70
N ASP A 35 -11.58 -6.19 13.58
CA ASP A 35 -11.02 -5.05 12.86
C ASP A 35 -11.24 -3.77 13.67
N GLN A 36 -10.26 -2.89 13.62
CA GLN A 36 -10.34 -1.64 14.34
C GLN A 36 -11.40 -0.72 13.72
N GLU A 37 -12.22 -0.08 14.55
CA GLU A 37 -13.17 0.94 14.08
C GLU A 37 -12.46 2.13 13.43
N ASN A 38 -11.21 2.40 13.82
CA ASN A 38 -10.46 3.55 13.35
C ASN A 38 -9.04 3.18 12.92
N ASN A 39 -8.86 3.11 11.60
CA ASN A 39 -7.59 2.86 10.92
C ASN A 39 -6.55 4.00 11.07
N GLU A 40 -6.83 5.08 11.81
CA GLU A 40 -5.85 6.14 12.10
C GLU A 40 -5.10 5.92 13.42
N LYS A 41 -5.65 5.15 14.36
CA LYS A 41 -5.09 5.05 15.73
C LYS A 41 -3.91 4.09 15.84
N GLU A 42 -3.94 2.96 15.14
CA GLU A 42 -2.86 1.95 15.21
C GLU A 42 -2.22 1.67 13.85
N ASN A 43 -2.52 2.49 12.83
CA ASN A 43 -1.87 2.33 11.55
C ASN A 43 -0.46 2.93 11.60
N PRO A 44 0.61 2.14 11.41
CA PRO A 44 1.99 2.62 11.45
C PRO A 44 2.30 3.63 10.32
N TYR A 45 1.45 3.67 9.28
CA TYR A 45 1.52 4.63 8.18
C TYR A 45 0.74 5.92 8.44
N ALA A 46 0.01 6.02 9.55
CA ALA A 46 -0.55 7.27 10.05
C ALA A 46 0.56 8.09 10.74
N THR A 47 1.60 8.42 9.97
CA THR A 47 2.80 9.09 10.48
C THR A 47 2.46 10.52 10.91
N ASN A 48 2.45 10.75 12.21
CA ASN A 48 2.11 12.01 12.86
C ASN A 48 0.63 12.41 12.65
N ARG A 49 0.01 13.03 13.66
CA ARG A 49 -1.45 13.29 13.76
C ARG A 49 -2.06 14.17 12.64
N ASN A 50 -1.29 14.49 11.61
CA ASN A 50 -1.66 15.23 10.40
C ASN A 50 -1.81 14.26 9.21
N SER A 51 -2.52 13.15 9.40
CA SER A 51 -2.90 12.28 8.29
C SER A 51 -3.61 13.13 7.22
N SER A 52 -3.03 13.14 6.00
CA SER A 52 -3.53 13.99 4.91
C SER A 52 -5.01 13.69 4.63
N THR A 53 -5.76 14.67 4.14
CA THR A 53 -7.17 14.46 3.75
C THR A 53 -7.31 13.28 2.78
N ARG A 54 -6.34 13.10 1.88
CA ARG A 54 -6.28 11.96 0.96
C ARG A 54 -6.16 10.62 1.69
N PHE A 55 -5.32 10.53 2.72
CA PHE A 55 -5.20 9.33 3.55
C PHE A 55 -6.52 9.03 4.26
N LYS A 56 -7.13 10.03 4.91
CA LYS A 56 -8.42 9.85 5.60
C LYS A 56 -9.53 9.39 4.64
N ASN A 57 -9.57 9.98 3.45
CA ASN A 57 -10.58 9.64 2.44
C ASN A 57 -10.35 8.27 1.81
N PHE A 58 -9.14 7.73 1.81
CA PHE A 58 -8.87 6.39 1.28
C PHE A 58 -9.54 5.29 2.11
N PHE A 59 -9.65 5.49 3.42
CA PHE A 59 -10.27 4.53 4.36
C PHE A 59 -11.71 4.87 4.72
N LYS A 60 -12.28 5.93 4.12
CA LYS A 60 -13.71 6.26 4.25
C LYS A 60 -14.44 5.61 3.08
N ASP A 61 -15.50 4.88 3.40
CA ASP A 61 -16.41 4.29 2.42
C ASP A 61 -17.07 5.39 1.55
#